data_AF-E3LA95-F1
#
_entry.id   AF-E3LA95-F1
#
_cell.length_a   1.000
_cell.length_b   1.000
_cell.length_c   1.000
_cell.angle_alpha   90.00
_cell.angle_beta   90.00
_cell.angle_gamma   90.00
#
_symmetry.space_group_name_H-M   'P 1'
#
loop_
_entity.id
_entity.type
_entity.pdbx_description
1 polymer ?
#
loop_
_entity_poly.entity_id
_entity_poly.type
_entity_poly.pdbx_seq_one_letter_code
_entity_poly.pdbx_strand_id
1 'polypeptide(L)'
;MLSCQQFYDVVVIDEIQMIGDHFRGDAWTQAVLGVQAKELHLCGEESVVGLIESLANSCQDEFILHRYQRLTPLKVADSSLKGDLSKVQRGDCLVTFSRNNIYALKKAIQSATDLRVGMAYGGLPPEVREREAQMFNLGSQVEGEGGYDVLVGSDAIGMGLNLKIKRVIFQSLHKFDGRNEVALSTSQIKLIGGRAGRFGILPKNVGPGESGESREEGSTVGRRVDDERDGYESLTPIDGAPFEKIERAVLKAPFTTVEGLARRALPGSLTLTRPEYAIGDEKNSGSIADALQHILPLSLSERDLFCSAPASARSPVAISALQQWANAHALRRQVDFLAWLRHENVEQTIGSIESSINSSSSSSSSSATTTTTNHPKQNLIKLERLHNENLLRLESIHKCLVLYLWLAFRLPESFVDFERCQELKLRTETVLGIGLNSI
;
A
#
# COMPACT_ATOMS: atom_id res chain seq x y z
N MET A 1 -16.04 0.87 -9.70
CA MET A 1 -16.12 2.30 -9.31
C MET A 1 -17.58 2.61 -8.98
N LEU A 2 -17.82 3.48 -8.01
CA LEU A 2 -19.18 3.91 -7.66
C LEU A 2 -19.76 4.75 -8.81
N SER A 3 -20.94 4.37 -9.31
CA SER A 3 -21.67 5.18 -10.29
C SER A 3 -22.53 6.21 -9.57
N CYS A 4 -22.32 7.49 -9.86
CA CYS A 4 -23.17 8.60 -9.36
C CYS A 4 -24.46 8.78 -10.19
N GLN A 5 -24.64 8.02 -11.27
CA GLN A 5 -25.82 8.11 -12.15
C GLN A 5 -26.89 7.07 -11.80
N GLN A 6 -26.57 6.14 -10.91
CA GLN A 6 -27.46 5.08 -10.48
C GLN A 6 -28.06 5.42 -9.12
N PHE A 7 -29.33 5.08 -8.93
CA PHE A 7 -30.00 5.17 -7.63
C PHE A 7 -29.69 3.95 -6.77
N TYR A 8 -29.42 4.16 -5.50
CA TYR A 8 -29.21 3.13 -4.50
C TYR A 8 -30.13 3.35 -3.29
N ASP A 9 -30.50 2.26 -2.61
CA ASP A 9 -31.15 2.40 -1.30
C ASP A 9 -30.12 2.77 -0.23
N VAL A 10 -28.98 2.09 -0.21
CA VAL A 10 -27.91 2.30 0.78
C VAL A 10 -26.56 2.33 0.09
N VAL A 11 -25.71 3.27 0.47
CA VAL A 11 -24.30 3.34 0.08
C VAL A 11 -23.42 3.44 1.32
N VAL A 12 -22.31 2.71 1.32
CA VAL A 12 -21.31 2.75 2.40
C VAL A 12 -20.01 3.30 1.82
N ILE A 13 -19.48 4.37 2.40
CA ILE A 13 -18.15 4.90 2.11
C ILE A 13 -17.26 4.64 3.31
N ASP A 14 -16.23 3.83 3.10
CA ASP A 14 -15.24 3.51 4.11
C ASP A 14 -14.07 4.50 4.10
N GLU A 15 -13.36 4.59 5.22
CA GLU A 15 -12.22 5.47 5.44
C GLU A 15 -12.50 6.95 5.05
N ILE A 16 -13.64 7.51 5.47
CA ILE A 16 -14.12 8.83 5.02
C ILE A 16 -13.11 9.99 5.25
N GLN A 17 -12.20 9.87 6.20
CA GLN A 17 -11.12 10.84 6.41
C GLN A 17 -10.22 11.03 5.16
N MET A 18 -10.23 10.06 4.24
CA MET A 18 -9.57 10.17 2.93
C MET A 18 -10.10 11.32 2.06
N ILE A 19 -11.27 11.90 2.39
CA ILE A 19 -11.80 13.12 1.74
C ILE A 19 -10.83 14.31 1.82
N GLY A 20 -9.95 14.34 2.83
CA GLY A 20 -8.91 15.36 2.99
C GLY A 20 -7.58 15.04 2.29
N ASP A 21 -7.44 13.87 1.65
CA ASP A 21 -6.20 13.48 0.96
C ASP A 21 -5.98 14.34 -0.29
N HIS A 22 -4.87 15.06 -0.34
CA HIS A 22 -4.56 15.98 -1.45
C HIS A 22 -4.49 15.32 -2.83
N PHE A 23 -4.23 14.03 -2.93
CA PHE A 23 -4.04 13.34 -4.21
C PHE A 23 -5.26 12.51 -4.64
N ARG A 24 -6.07 12.05 -3.67
CA ARG A 24 -7.16 11.09 -3.91
C ARG A 24 -8.51 11.50 -3.32
N GLY A 25 -8.55 12.54 -2.50
CA GLY A 25 -9.74 12.92 -1.74
C GLY A 25 -10.90 13.39 -2.62
N ASP A 26 -10.61 13.77 -3.88
CA ASP A 26 -11.63 14.09 -4.89
C ASP A 26 -12.61 12.94 -5.14
N ALA A 27 -12.14 11.69 -5.11
CA ALA A 27 -13.01 10.53 -5.26
C ALA A 27 -14.01 10.39 -4.10
N TRP A 28 -13.59 10.69 -2.87
CA TRP A 28 -14.47 10.68 -1.69
C TRP A 28 -15.45 11.85 -1.74
N THR A 29 -14.98 13.06 -2.07
CA THR A 29 -15.85 14.23 -2.20
C THR A 29 -16.91 14.01 -3.28
N GLN A 30 -16.53 13.45 -4.43
CA GLN A 30 -17.46 13.10 -5.50
C GLN A 30 -18.47 12.03 -5.04
N ALA A 31 -18.03 11.02 -4.28
CA ALA A 31 -18.93 10.00 -3.77
C ALA A 31 -19.92 10.56 -2.74
N VAL A 32 -19.45 11.37 -1.79
CA VAL A 32 -20.28 11.97 -0.73
C VAL A 32 -21.33 12.93 -1.31
N LEU A 33 -20.93 13.79 -2.24
CA LEU A 33 -21.82 14.83 -2.77
C LEU A 33 -22.61 14.38 -4.01
N GLY A 34 -22.12 13.37 -4.73
CA GLY A 34 -22.65 13.00 -6.04
C GLY A 34 -23.46 11.71 -6.06
N VAL A 35 -23.38 10.86 -5.03
CA VAL A 35 -24.11 9.59 -5.04
C VAL A 35 -25.59 9.80 -4.78
N GLN A 36 -26.42 9.11 -5.55
CA GLN A 36 -27.87 9.14 -5.39
C GLN A 36 -28.30 7.96 -4.52
N ALA A 37 -28.27 8.16 -3.20
CA ALA A 37 -28.65 7.14 -2.21
C ALA A 37 -29.70 7.66 -1.22
N LYS A 38 -30.62 6.80 -0.75
CA LYS A 38 -31.55 7.18 0.34
C LYS A 38 -30.82 7.29 1.67
N GLU A 39 -29.88 6.38 1.93
CA GLU A 39 -29.01 6.42 3.09
C GLU A 39 -27.54 6.33 2.65
N LEU A 40 -26.72 7.25 3.18
CA LEU A 40 -25.28 7.28 2.98
C LEU A 40 -24.57 7.06 4.33
N HIS A 41 -23.98 5.87 4.49
CA HIS A 41 -23.25 5.48 5.70
C HIS A 41 -21.77 5.78 5.50
N LEU A 42 -21.20 6.62 6.38
CA LEU A 42 -19.80 7.03 6.34
C LEU A 42 -19.04 6.42 7.51
N CYS A 43 -18.00 5.63 7.23
CA CYS A 43 -17.15 5.00 8.24
C CYS A 43 -15.77 5.66 8.26
N GLY A 44 -15.29 6.11 9.42
CA GLY A 44 -13.98 6.74 9.53
C GLY A 44 -13.64 7.25 10.93
N GLU A 45 -12.59 8.07 11.03
CA GLU A 45 -12.13 8.65 12.30
C GLU A 45 -12.86 9.96 12.68
N GLU A 46 -12.84 10.32 13.98
CA GLU A 46 -13.52 11.51 14.52
C GLU A 46 -13.03 12.83 13.89
N SER A 47 -11.83 12.85 13.29
CA SER A 47 -11.21 14.04 12.71
C SER A 47 -12.05 14.72 11.62
N VAL A 48 -12.89 13.95 10.91
CA VAL A 48 -13.65 14.41 9.74
C VAL A 48 -15.10 14.80 10.09
N VAL A 49 -15.56 14.48 11.30
CA VAL A 49 -16.97 14.66 11.71
C VAL A 49 -17.45 16.09 11.49
N GLY A 50 -16.66 17.09 11.87
CA GLY A 50 -17.04 18.50 11.71
C GLY A 50 -17.16 18.93 10.24
N LEU A 51 -16.32 18.40 9.35
CA LEU A 51 -16.43 18.65 7.91
C LEU A 51 -17.69 17.99 7.34
N ILE A 52 -17.95 16.73 7.67
CA ILE A 52 -19.14 16.00 7.19
C ILE A 52 -20.43 16.67 7.66
N GLU A 53 -20.50 17.08 8.93
CA GLU A 53 -21.64 17.82 9.47
C GLU A 53 -21.87 19.13 8.71
N SER A 54 -20.80 19.88 8.40
CA SER A 54 -20.90 21.11 7.58
C SER A 54 -21.39 20.84 6.15
N LEU A 55 -20.90 19.77 5.52
CA LEU A 55 -21.32 19.36 4.18
C LEU A 55 -22.78 18.92 4.16
N ALA A 56 -23.22 18.08 5.10
CA ALA A 56 -24.60 17.63 5.22
C ALA A 56 -25.56 18.81 5.42
N ASN A 57 -25.22 19.74 6.32
CA ASN A 57 -26.00 20.97 6.52
C ASN A 57 -26.09 21.83 5.26
N SER A 58 -25.02 21.91 4.47
CA SER A 58 -25.00 22.64 3.20
C SER A 58 -25.87 22.00 2.13
N CYS A 59 -25.99 20.66 2.14
CA CYS A 59 -26.85 19.89 1.24
C CYS A 59 -28.30 19.77 1.74
N GLN A 60 -28.58 20.21 2.97
CA GLN A 60 -29.87 20.05 3.66
C GLN A 60 -30.23 18.58 3.95
N ASP A 61 -29.21 17.75 4.18
CA ASP A 61 -29.35 16.34 4.53
C ASP A 61 -29.41 16.15 6.06
N GLU A 62 -30.08 15.09 6.52
CA GLU A 62 -30.06 14.68 7.93
C GLU A 62 -28.70 14.05 8.28
N PHE A 63 -28.09 14.52 9.37
CA PHE A 63 -26.82 13.99 9.87
C PHE A 63 -27.00 13.27 11.21
N ILE A 64 -26.62 12.00 11.25
CA ILE A 64 -26.69 11.15 12.45
C ILE A 64 -25.29 10.62 12.77
N LEU A 65 -24.76 11.00 13.93
CA LEU A 65 -23.44 10.58 14.37
C LEU A 65 -23.50 9.40 15.35
N HIS A 66 -22.92 8.26 14.94
CA HIS A 66 -22.71 7.10 15.80
C HIS A 66 -21.24 6.98 16.20
N ARG A 67 -20.95 7.05 17.52
CA ARG A 67 -19.60 6.88 18.06
C ARG A 67 -19.38 5.46 18.55
N TYR A 68 -18.26 4.87 18.14
CA TYR A 68 -17.87 3.51 18.51
C TYR A 68 -16.56 3.52 19.31
N GLN A 69 -16.47 2.65 20.30
CA GLN A 69 -15.23 2.42 21.04
C GLN A 69 -14.54 1.14 20.54
N ARG A 70 -13.23 1.06 20.77
CA ARG A 70 -12.45 -0.12 20.37
C ARG A 70 -12.94 -1.34 21.14
N LEU A 71 -13.11 -2.46 20.42
CA LEU A 71 -13.58 -3.73 20.99
C LEU A 71 -12.58 -4.36 21.97
N THR A 72 -11.29 -4.06 21.81
CA THR A 72 -10.21 -4.50 22.71
C THR A 72 -9.43 -3.29 23.21
N PRO A 73 -8.86 -3.32 24.44
CA PRO A 73 -7.99 -2.26 24.91
C PRO A 73 -6.61 -2.31 24.21
N LEU A 74 -6.02 -1.15 23.92
CA LEU A 74 -4.67 -1.01 23.39
C LEU A 74 -3.84 -0.39 24.51
N LYS A 75 -2.66 -0.95 24.80
CA LYS A 75 -1.72 -0.33 25.75
C LYS A 75 -0.39 -0.10 25.05
N VAL A 76 0.21 1.08 25.22
CA VAL A 76 1.63 1.27 24.90
C VAL A 76 2.45 0.49 25.93
N ALA A 77 3.41 -0.30 25.47
CA ALA A 77 4.22 -1.12 26.37
C ALA A 77 5.30 -0.28 27.05
N ASP A 78 5.61 -0.62 28.31
CA ASP A 78 6.45 0.19 29.21
C ASP A 78 7.94 0.29 28.79
N SER A 79 8.38 -0.51 27.81
CA SER A 79 9.76 -0.52 27.32
C SER A 79 9.84 -0.91 25.84
N SER A 80 10.82 -0.30 25.16
CA SER A 80 11.31 -0.64 23.83
C SER A 80 12.11 -1.98 23.83
N LEU A 81 12.26 -2.62 22.66
CA LEU A 81 13.23 -3.71 22.47
C LEU A 81 14.68 -3.23 22.54
N LYS A 82 14.93 -1.91 22.47
CA LYS A 82 16.27 -1.29 22.44
C LYS A 82 17.12 -1.83 21.28
N GLY A 83 16.50 -2.02 20.12
CA GLY A 83 17.15 -2.58 18.93
C GLY A 83 17.49 -4.08 19.01
N ASP A 84 17.15 -4.76 20.10
CA ASP A 84 17.46 -6.16 20.29
C ASP A 84 16.41 -7.07 19.62
N LEU A 85 16.72 -7.49 18.39
CA LEU A 85 15.86 -8.35 17.57
C LEU A 85 15.69 -9.77 18.13
N SER A 86 16.54 -10.21 19.06
CA SER A 86 16.37 -11.52 19.73
C SER A 86 15.11 -11.59 20.60
N LYS A 87 14.57 -10.42 20.98
CA LYS A 87 13.34 -10.28 21.76
C LYS A 87 12.06 -10.28 20.92
N VAL A 88 12.17 -10.44 19.61
CA VAL A 88 11.01 -10.56 18.70
C VAL A 88 10.29 -11.88 18.97
N GLN A 89 8.97 -11.82 19.00
CA GLN A 89 8.09 -12.93 19.37
C GLN A 89 7.06 -13.22 18.27
N ARG A 90 6.49 -14.43 18.29
CA ARG A 90 5.43 -14.83 17.36
C ARG A 90 4.21 -13.92 17.48
N GLY A 91 3.76 -13.37 16.35
CA GLY A 91 2.67 -12.40 16.27
C GLY A 91 3.11 -10.94 16.35
N ASP A 92 4.42 -10.68 16.41
CA ASP A 92 4.96 -9.32 16.27
C ASP A 92 4.84 -8.83 14.82
N CYS A 93 4.56 -7.54 14.69
CA CYS A 93 4.66 -6.83 13.43
C CYS A 93 5.59 -5.62 13.58
N LEU A 94 6.71 -5.63 12.86
CA LEU A 94 7.66 -4.52 12.84
C LEU A 94 7.33 -3.57 11.68
N VAL A 95 7.27 -2.29 11.97
CA VAL A 95 6.89 -1.24 11.02
C VAL A 95 8.09 -0.36 10.70
N THR A 96 8.43 -0.26 9.43
CA THR A 96 9.44 0.67 8.90
C THR A 96 8.98 1.27 7.58
N PHE A 97 9.46 2.46 7.25
CA PHE A 97 8.97 3.25 6.11
C PHE A 97 9.90 3.22 4.89
N SER A 98 10.87 2.29 4.88
CA SER A 98 11.80 2.08 3.77
C SER A 98 11.80 0.61 3.37
N ARG A 99 11.59 0.34 2.08
CA ARG A 99 11.67 -1.02 1.52
C ARG A 99 13.04 -1.67 1.76
N ASN A 100 14.12 -0.89 1.68
CA ASN A 100 15.46 -1.41 1.97
C ASN A 100 15.57 -1.82 3.44
N ASN A 101 14.94 -1.07 4.35
CA ASN A 101 14.89 -1.43 5.76
C ASN A 101 14.00 -2.65 6.02
N ILE A 102 12.93 -2.85 5.24
CA ILE A 102 12.10 -4.07 5.31
C ILE A 102 12.95 -5.31 5.02
N TYR A 103 13.72 -5.29 3.93
CA TYR A 103 14.61 -6.40 3.58
C TYR A 103 15.72 -6.59 4.63
N ALA A 104 16.31 -5.50 5.12
CA ALA A 104 17.33 -5.57 6.16
C ALA A 104 16.78 -6.15 7.47
N LEU A 105 15.60 -5.72 7.91
CA LEU A 105 14.94 -6.23 9.11
C LEU A 105 14.56 -7.69 8.97
N LYS A 106 14.03 -8.10 7.81
CA LYS A 106 13.73 -9.51 7.53
C LYS A 106 14.96 -10.39 7.77
N LYS A 107 16.07 -10.07 7.11
CA LYS A 107 17.34 -10.81 7.25
C LYS A 107 17.88 -10.78 8.67
N ALA A 108 17.82 -9.62 9.33
CA ALA A 108 18.32 -9.45 10.68
C ALA A 108 17.53 -10.28 11.70
N ILE A 109 16.19 -10.35 11.57
CA ILE A 109 15.34 -11.19 12.42
C ILE A 109 15.60 -12.66 12.15
N GLN A 110 15.70 -13.09 10.89
CA GLN A 110 16.01 -14.49 10.54
C GLN A 110 17.41 -14.93 10.96
N SER A 111 18.36 -13.99 11.07
CA SER A 111 19.72 -14.28 11.55
C SER A 111 19.79 -14.31 13.08
N ALA A 112 18.96 -13.53 13.77
CA ALA A 112 18.92 -13.44 15.22
C ALA A 112 17.96 -14.45 15.88
N THR A 113 17.01 -15.00 15.11
CA THR A 113 15.94 -15.88 15.61
C THR A 113 15.60 -16.95 14.58
N ASP A 114 15.06 -18.09 15.02
CA ASP A 114 14.56 -19.15 14.14
C ASP A 114 13.14 -18.87 13.58
N LEU A 115 12.71 -17.60 13.59
CA LEU A 115 11.36 -17.21 13.20
C LEU A 115 11.26 -16.95 11.70
N ARG A 116 10.15 -17.40 11.09
CA ARG A 116 9.84 -17.07 9.70
C ARG A 116 9.19 -15.71 9.60
N VAL A 117 9.64 -14.89 8.66
CA VAL A 117 9.27 -13.48 8.55
C VAL A 117 8.62 -13.21 7.19
N GLY A 118 7.38 -12.74 7.21
CA GLY A 118 6.66 -12.25 6.02
C GLY A 118 6.89 -10.76 5.79
N MET A 119 6.54 -10.27 4.60
CA MET A 119 6.70 -8.86 4.23
C MET A 119 5.44 -8.22 3.66
N ALA A 120 5.14 -6.98 4.05
CA ALA A 120 4.01 -6.23 3.51
C ALA A 120 4.32 -4.73 3.34
N TYR A 121 4.49 -4.28 2.09
CA TYR A 121 4.73 -2.86 1.77
C TYR A 121 3.93 -2.39 0.56
N GLY A 122 3.68 -1.08 0.46
CA GLY A 122 2.73 -0.52 -0.51
C GLY A 122 3.07 -0.74 -1.99
N GLY A 123 4.33 -1.03 -2.30
CA GLY A 123 4.76 -1.36 -3.67
C GLY A 123 4.33 -2.76 -4.15
N LEU A 124 3.96 -3.65 -3.23
CA LEU A 124 3.55 -5.01 -3.56
C LEU A 124 2.13 -5.06 -4.14
N PRO A 125 1.89 -5.94 -5.14
CA PRO A 125 0.55 -6.23 -5.63
C PRO A 125 -0.42 -6.55 -4.47
N PRO A 126 -1.68 -6.07 -4.50
CA PRO A 126 -2.67 -6.38 -3.48
C PRO A 126 -2.81 -7.89 -3.20
N GLU A 127 -2.80 -8.71 -4.25
CA GLU A 127 -2.92 -10.16 -4.20
C GLU A 127 -1.73 -10.80 -3.47
N VAL A 128 -0.51 -10.30 -3.70
CA VAL A 128 0.69 -10.75 -3.00
C VAL A 128 0.65 -10.33 -1.52
N ARG A 129 0.22 -9.10 -1.23
CA ARG A 129 0.05 -8.63 0.15
C ARG A 129 -1.00 -9.43 0.92
N GLU A 130 -2.10 -9.78 0.27
CA GLU A 130 -3.15 -10.61 0.86
C GLU A 130 -2.63 -12.01 1.15
N ARG A 131 -1.88 -12.62 0.22
CA ARG A 131 -1.21 -13.90 0.45
C ARG A 131 -0.26 -13.83 1.64
N GLU A 132 0.63 -12.84 1.70
CA GLU A 132 1.56 -12.65 2.83
C GLU A 132 0.82 -12.48 4.17
N ALA A 133 -0.29 -11.73 4.17
CA ALA A 133 -1.16 -11.58 5.33
C ALA A 133 -1.81 -12.90 5.75
N GLN A 134 -2.28 -13.71 4.80
CA GLN A 134 -2.85 -15.03 5.08
C GLN A 134 -1.80 -15.97 5.69
N MET A 135 -0.59 -16.01 5.15
CA MET A 135 0.52 -16.83 5.65
C MET A 135 0.93 -16.42 7.08
N PHE A 136 0.93 -15.12 7.38
CA PHE A 136 1.13 -14.62 8.76
C PHE A 136 -0.01 -15.00 9.70
N ASN A 137 -1.26 -14.94 9.22
CA ASN A 137 -2.43 -15.28 10.03
C ASN A 137 -2.55 -16.77 10.35
N LEU A 138 -2.07 -17.64 9.46
CA LEU A 138 -1.99 -19.08 9.68
C LEU A 138 -0.89 -19.42 10.70
N GLY A 139 0.20 -18.65 10.71
CA GLY A 139 1.36 -18.89 11.57
C GLY A 139 2.03 -20.23 11.30
N SER A 140 2.98 -20.61 12.15
CA SER A 140 3.68 -21.90 12.03
C SER A 140 2.86 -23.15 12.44
N GLN A 141 1.53 -23.07 12.46
CA GLN A 141 0.64 -24.19 12.81
C GLN A 141 0.30 -25.11 11.63
N VAL A 142 0.70 -24.77 10.41
CA VAL A 142 0.59 -25.65 9.25
C VAL A 142 1.85 -26.51 9.18
N GLU A 143 1.70 -27.84 9.29
CA GLU A 143 2.79 -28.78 9.00
C GLU A 143 3.20 -28.62 7.52
N GLY A 144 4.32 -27.92 7.30
CA GLY A 144 4.84 -27.55 5.98
C GLY A 144 5.53 -26.17 5.92
N GLU A 145 6.02 -25.79 4.74
CA GLU A 145 6.82 -24.57 4.50
C GLU A 145 6.06 -23.22 4.57
N GLY A 146 4.76 -23.19 4.92
CA GLY A 146 3.89 -22.07 4.53
C GLY A 146 3.48 -21.01 5.57
N GLY A 147 4.05 -20.93 6.76
CA GLY A 147 3.59 -19.97 7.80
C GLY A 147 4.59 -18.88 8.14
N TYR A 148 4.16 -17.66 8.42
CA TYR A 148 5.05 -16.64 9.02
C TYR A 148 4.74 -16.42 10.48
N ASP A 149 5.78 -16.34 11.30
CA ASP A 149 5.67 -16.05 12.73
C ASP A 149 5.65 -14.54 13.00
N VAL A 150 6.32 -13.76 12.15
CA VAL A 150 6.52 -12.31 12.29
C VAL A 150 6.22 -11.64 10.95
N LEU A 151 5.72 -10.41 10.99
CA LEU A 151 5.49 -9.60 9.78
C LEU A 151 6.35 -8.33 9.84
N VAL A 152 7.07 -8.01 8.76
CA VAL A 152 7.73 -6.72 8.59
C VAL A 152 7.00 -5.92 7.51
N GLY A 153 6.57 -4.70 7.81
CA GLY A 153 5.80 -3.92 6.84
C GLY A 153 5.96 -2.42 6.93
N SER A 154 5.34 -1.73 5.97
CA SER A 154 5.21 -0.27 5.97
C SER A 154 3.84 0.17 6.50
N ASP A 155 3.54 1.46 6.37
CA ASP A 155 2.19 2.03 6.49
C ASP A 155 1.09 1.26 5.72
N ALA A 156 1.45 0.46 4.72
CA ALA A 156 0.55 -0.41 3.98
C ALA A 156 -0.19 -1.45 4.84
N ILE A 157 0.30 -1.77 6.05
CA ILE A 157 -0.43 -2.63 7.01
C ILE A 157 -1.58 -1.88 7.68
N GLY A 158 -1.54 -0.55 7.67
CA GLY A 158 -2.51 0.32 8.34
C GLY A 158 -3.90 0.26 7.71
N MET A 159 -4.05 -0.26 6.49
CA MET A 159 -5.33 -0.32 5.76
C MET A 159 -5.39 -1.51 4.80
N GLY A 160 -6.60 -2.02 4.56
CA GLY A 160 -6.88 -3.00 3.50
C GLY A 160 -6.48 -4.45 3.75
N LEU A 161 -5.75 -4.77 4.83
CA LEU A 161 -5.40 -6.15 5.20
C LEU A 161 -6.02 -6.56 6.53
N ASN A 162 -6.52 -7.79 6.58
CA ASN A 162 -6.94 -8.42 7.83
C ASN A 162 -5.75 -9.17 8.45
N LEU A 163 -5.12 -8.58 9.47
CA LEU A 163 -3.91 -9.12 10.09
C LEU A 163 -4.14 -9.47 11.57
N LYS A 164 -3.69 -10.65 11.98
CA LYS A 164 -3.77 -11.16 13.36
C LYS A 164 -2.56 -10.73 14.20
N ILE A 165 -2.32 -9.42 14.32
CA ILE A 165 -1.12 -8.87 15.00
C ILE A 165 -1.32 -8.87 16.51
N LYS A 166 -0.36 -9.42 17.27
CA LYS A 166 -0.35 -9.36 18.74
C LYS A 166 0.33 -8.10 19.28
N ARG A 167 1.36 -7.61 18.60
CA ARG A 167 2.10 -6.42 19.02
C ARG A 167 2.66 -5.71 17.80
N VAL A 168 2.47 -4.39 17.75
CA VAL A 168 3.04 -3.53 16.70
C VAL A 168 4.27 -2.84 17.27
N ILE A 169 5.38 -2.93 16.55
CA ILE A 169 6.68 -2.37 16.93
C ILE A 169 7.09 -1.39 15.84
N PHE A 170 7.17 -0.09 16.15
CA PHE A 170 7.69 0.90 15.21
C PHE A 170 9.22 0.91 15.29
N GLN A 171 9.90 0.61 14.19
CA GLN A 171 11.36 0.73 14.09
C GLN A 171 11.78 2.20 13.95
N SER A 172 10.95 3.03 13.34
CA SER A 172 11.12 4.48 13.30
C SER A 172 9.77 5.18 13.37
N LEU A 173 9.74 6.43 13.81
CA LEU A 173 8.58 7.32 13.73
C LEU A 173 8.69 8.35 12.60
N HIS A 174 9.66 8.19 11.72
CA HIS A 174 9.92 9.08 10.59
C HIS A 174 9.74 8.34 9.26
N LYS A 175 9.15 9.03 8.28
CA LYS A 175 8.96 8.52 6.91
C LYS A 175 9.53 9.50 5.89
N PHE A 176 10.03 8.99 4.78
CA PHE A 176 10.46 9.81 3.66
C PHE A 176 9.26 10.10 2.74
N ASP A 177 8.93 11.37 2.52
CA ASP A 177 7.81 11.79 1.65
C ASP A 177 8.21 11.95 0.17
N GLY A 178 9.47 11.65 -0.16
CA GLY A 178 10.06 11.89 -1.48
C GLY A 178 10.97 13.13 -1.53
N ARG A 179 10.92 13.99 -0.50
CA ARG A 179 11.75 15.19 -0.38
C ARG A 179 12.52 15.20 0.94
N ASN A 180 11.83 15.00 2.06
CA ASN A 180 12.37 15.09 3.41
C ASN A 180 11.95 13.90 4.27
N GLU A 181 12.70 13.66 5.34
CA GLU A 181 12.28 12.79 6.44
C GLU A 181 11.30 13.58 7.32
N VAL A 182 10.06 13.09 7.45
CA VAL A 182 8.96 13.75 8.17
C VAL A 182 8.44 12.80 9.24
N ALA A 183 8.18 13.32 10.44
CA ALA A 183 7.55 12.57 11.51
C ALA A 183 6.14 12.09 11.12
N LEU A 184 5.75 10.90 11.59
CA LEU A 184 4.39 10.39 11.36
C LEU A 184 3.35 11.23 12.10
N SER A 185 2.20 11.45 11.46
CA SER A 185 1.07 12.09 12.13
C SER A 185 0.43 11.16 13.16
N THR A 186 -0.28 11.74 14.13
CA THR A 186 -1.05 11.02 15.14
C THR A 186 -2.04 10.05 14.50
N SER A 187 -2.73 10.44 13.42
CA SER A 187 -3.66 9.57 12.69
C SER A 187 -2.95 8.34 12.11
N GLN A 188 -1.81 8.52 11.44
CA GLN A 188 -1.05 7.39 10.86
C GLN A 188 -0.56 6.43 11.93
N ILE A 189 -0.05 6.98 13.02
CA ILE A 189 0.39 6.23 14.18
C ILE A 189 -0.76 5.40 14.77
N LYS A 190 -1.94 6.00 14.98
CA LYS A 190 -3.12 5.33 15.54
C LYS A 190 -3.66 4.28 14.59
N LEU A 191 -3.67 4.56 13.29
CA LEU A 191 -4.11 3.63 12.26
C LEU A 191 -3.23 2.37 12.23
N ILE A 192 -1.90 2.54 12.25
CA ILE A 192 -0.95 1.42 12.23
C ILE A 192 -0.97 0.67 13.57
N GLY A 193 -0.85 1.40 14.69
CA GLY A 193 -0.84 0.81 16.03
C GLY A 193 -2.16 0.11 16.40
N GLY A 194 -3.27 0.64 15.90
CA GLY A 194 -4.62 0.08 16.09
C GLY A 194 -4.83 -1.28 15.45
N ARG A 195 -3.93 -1.72 14.54
CA ARG A 195 -3.96 -3.06 13.93
C ARG A 195 -3.56 -4.17 14.90
N ALA A 196 -2.89 -3.84 16.00
CA ALA A 196 -2.65 -4.80 17.07
C ALA A 196 -3.98 -5.27 17.68
N GLY A 197 -4.11 -6.52 18.11
CA GLY A 197 -5.17 -6.99 19.01
C GLY A 197 -6.60 -6.91 18.50
N ARG A 198 -6.85 -7.02 17.18
CA ARG A 198 -8.21 -7.06 16.62
C ARG A 198 -9.09 -8.14 17.29
N PHE A 199 -10.31 -7.77 17.66
CA PHE A 199 -11.29 -8.63 18.34
C PHE A 199 -11.70 -9.83 17.47
N GLY A 200 -11.86 -11.01 18.09
CA GLY A 200 -12.35 -12.24 17.43
C GLY A 200 -11.27 -13.20 16.89
N ILE A 201 -10.00 -13.00 17.23
CA ILE A 201 -8.88 -13.62 16.50
C ILE A 201 -7.80 -14.28 17.38
N LEU A 202 -7.78 -14.03 18.69
CA LEU A 202 -6.97 -14.84 19.62
C LEU A 202 -7.73 -16.15 19.90
N PRO A 203 -7.07 -17.32 19.88
CA PRO A 203 -7.72 -18.55 20.31
C PRO A 203 -8.20 -18.35 21.75
N LYS A 204 -9.48 -18.60 22.01
CA LYS A 204 -9.94 -18.84 23.38
C LYS A 204 -9.14 -20.03 23.90
N ASN A 205 -8.32 -19.84 24.92
CA ASN A 205 -7.80 -20.96 25.69
C ASN A 205 -9.00 -21.63 26.36
N VAL A 206 -9.59 -22.63 25.69
CA VAL A 206 -10.55 -23.54 26.31
C VAL A 206 -9.80 -24.86 26.50
N GLY A 207 -9.15 -25.00 27.65
CA GLY A 207 -8.83 -26.32 28.19
C GLY A 207 -10.12 -26.99 28.66
N PRO A 208 -10.32 -28.30 28.42
CA PRO A 208 -11.49 -28.99 28.92
C PRO A 208 -11.27 -29.29 30.41
N GLY A 209 -12.05 -28.62 31.26
CA GLY A 209 -12.18 -28.95 32.67
C GLY A 209 -11.23 -28.18 33.58
N GLU A 210 -11.72 -27.07 34.13
CA GLU A 210 -11.57 -26.73 35.54
C GLU A 210 -12.52 -25.57 35.86
N SER A 211 -13.60 -25.91 36.56
CA SER A 211 -14.47 -24.95 37.23
C SER A 211 -13.73 -24.37 38.43
N GLY A 212 -13.13 -23.20 38.25
CA GLY A 212 -12.50 -22.42 39.30
C GLY A 212 -12.50 -20.95 38.91
N GLU A 213 -13.16 -20.13 39.71
CA GLU A 213 -13.15 -18.67 39.58
C GLU A 213 -11.74 -18.12 39.79
N SER A 214 -11.03 -17.90 38.69
CA SER A 214 -9.92 -16.95 38.62
C SER A 214 -9.96 -16.29 37.25
N ARG A 215 -10.44 -15.04 37.21
CA ARG A 215 -10.26 -14.15 36.06
C ARG A 215 -8.77 -13.84 35.94
N GLU A 216 -8.03 -14.70 35.25
CA GLU A 216 -6.73 -14.31 34.72
C GLU A 216 -6.96 -13.29 33.61
N GLU A 217 -6.54 -12.05 33.87
CA GLU A 217 -6.46 -10.94 32.92
C GLU A 217 -5.44 -11.27 31.83
N GLY A 218 -5.85 -12.10 30.87
CA GLY A 218 -5.01 -12.59 29.80
C GLY A 218 -4.88 -11.61 28.63
N SER A 219 -3.65 -11.13 28.42
CA SER A 219 -3.10 -10.55 27.18
C SER A 219 -3.44 -9.09 26.85
N THR A 220 -2.80 -8.16 27.56
CA THR A 220 -2.58 -6.78 27.11
C THR A 220 -1.76 -6.75 25.82
N VAL A 221 -2.38 -6.31 24.72
CA VAL A 221 -1.77 -6.20 23.38
C VAL A 221 -1.05 -4.85 23.26
N GLY A 222 0.28 -4.92 23.07
CA GLY A 222 1.19 -3.78 23.18
C GLY A 222 1.43 -3.02 21.87
N ARG A 223 1.57 -1.71 21.96
CA ARG A 223 2.29 -0.88 20.98
C ARG A 223 3.70 -0.58 21.52
N ARG A 224 4.76 -0.81 20.74
CA ARG A 224 6.15 -0.53 21.10
C ARG A 224 6.82 0.36 20.06
N VAL A 225 7.80 1.16 20.47
CA VAL A 225 8.62 1.99 19.58
C VAL A 225 10.08 1.77 19.93
N ASP A 226 10.90 1.55 18.90
CA ASP A 226 12.33 1.23 18.98
C ASP A 226 13.20 2.28 18.26
N ASP A 227 12.70 3.50 18.05
CA ASP A 227 13.47 4.58 17.44
C ASP A 227 14.49 5.13 18.46
N GLU A 228 15.79 5.01 18.17
CA GLU A 228 16.87 5.54 19.02
C GLU A 228 16.94 7.08 19.01
N ARG A 229 16.29 7.75 18.04
CA ARG A 229 16.34 9.22 17.90
C ARG A 229 15.35 9.95 18.80
N ASP A 230 14.24 9.30 19.16
CA ASP A 230 13.24 9.85 20.06
C ASP A 230 13.19 9.01 21.33
N GLY A 231 13.63 9.59 22.44
CA GLY A 231 13.45 9.00 23.76
C GLY A 231 11.99 8.61 23.96
N TYR A 232 11.79 7.47 24.64
CA TYR A 232 10.51 6.87 25.02
C TYR A 232 9.48 7.87 25.62
N GLU A 233 9.93 9.04 26.07
CA GLU A 233 9.14 10.13 26.66
C GLU A 233 8.15 10.82 25.71
N SER A 234 8.30 10.70 24.38
CA SER A 234 7.44 11.42 23.41
C SER A 234 6.10 10.75 23.06
N LEU A 235 5.86 9.50 23.51
CA LEU A 235 4.69 8.72 23.09
C LEU A 235 3.61 8.58 24.15
N THR A 236 3.93 8.96 25.40
CA THR A 236 3.08 8.77 26.57
C THR A 236 1.83 9.67 26.67
N PRO A 237 1.45 10.47 25.65
CA PRO A 237 0.05 10.90 25.54
C PRO A 237 -0.60 10.63 24.17
N ILE A 238 -0.13 9.69 23.34
CA ILE A 238 -0.80 9.45 22.03
C ILE A 238 -2.19 8.80 22.19
N ASP A 239 -2.39 7.99 23.22
CA ASP A 239 -3.69 7.36 23.48
C ASP A 239 -4.80 8.39 23.79
N GLY A 240 -4.43 9.60 24.22
CA GLY A 240 -5.35 10.72 24.48
C GLY A 240 -5.19 11.93 23.53
N ALA A 241 -4.22 11.92 22.62
CA ALA A 241 -3.99 13.05 21.72
C ALA A 241 -5.19 13.22 20.76
N PRO A 242 -5.78 14.42 20.63
CA PRO A 242 -6.85 14.65 19.68
C PRO A 242 -6.35 14.41 18.25
N PHE A 243 -7.23 13.94 17.37
CA PHE A 243 -6.91 13.90 15.95
C PHE A 243 -6.77 15.34 15.42
N GLU A 244 -5.86 15.54 14.47
CA GLU A 244 -5.83 16.77 13.70
C GLU A 244 -7.12 16.84 12.87
N LYS A 245 -7.86 17.93 12.98
CA LYS A 245 -9.16 18.07 12.33
C LYS A 245 -8.98 18.18 10.82
N ILE A 246 -9.79 17.45 10.08
CA ILE A 246 -9.87 17.58 8.63
C ILE A 246 -10.95 18.63 8.35
N GLU A 247 -10.53 19.80 7.90
CA GLU A 247 -11.41 20.95 7.68
C GLU A 247 -11.83 21.12 6.22
N ARG A 248 -11.19 20.40 5.28
CA ARG A 248 -11.40 20.59 3.84
C ARG A 248 -11.60 19.29 3.08
N ALA A 249 -12.61 19.27 2.23
CA ALA A 249 -12.84 18.25 1.23
C ALA A 249 -12.07 18.56 -0.06
N VAL A 250 -11.35 17.59 -0.60
CA VAL A 250 -10.53 17.80 -1.81
C VAL A 250 -11.39 17.66 -3.05
N LEU A 251 -11.22 18.56 -4.03
CA LEU A 251 -11.89 18.56 -5.32
C LEU A 251 -10.88 18.31 -6.45
N LYS A 252 -11.34 17.62 -7.50
CA LYS A 252 -10.59 17.48 -8.75
C LYS A 252 -10.71 18.77 -9.56
N ALA A 253 -9.59 19.31 -10.06
CA ALA A 253 -9.68 20.42 -10.99
C ALA A 253 -10.08 19.88 -12.38
N PRO A 254 -10.91 20.60 -13.15
CA PRO A 254 -11.21 20.19 -14.51
C PRO A 254 -9.92 20.16 -15.35
N PHE A 255 -9.67 19.05 -16.04
CA PHE A 255 -8.44 18.86 -16.83
C PHE A 255 -8.22 19.98 -17.86
N THR A 256 -9.31 20.47 -18.47
CA THR A 256 -9.28 21.60 -19.41
C THR A 256 -8.81 22.91 -18.79
N THR A 257 -9.10 23.12 -17.50
CA THR A 257 -8.60 24.25 -16.71
C THR A 257 -7.12 24.08 -16.44
N VAL A 258 -6.65 22.87 -16.17
CA VAL A 258 -5.27 22.56 -15.80
C VAL A 258 -4.34 22.62 -17.01
N GLU A 259 -4.67 21.98 -18.14
CA GLU A 259 -3.81 21.96 -19.34
C GLU A 259 -3.59 23.37 -19.92
N GLY A 260 -4.64 24.20 -19.98
CA GLY A 260 -4.58 25.54 -20.57
C GLY A 260 -3.93 26.61 -19.69
N LEU A 261 -4.01 26.46 -18.36
CA LEU A 261 -3.64 27.49 -17.38
C LEU A 261 -2.50 27.09 -16.43
N ALA A 262 -2.18 25.81 -16.23
CA ALA A 262 -1.04 25.38 -15.40
C ALA A 262 0.31 25.93 -15.91
N ARG A 263 0.37 26.30 -17.19
CA ARG A 263 1.54 26.95 -17.80
C ARG A 263 1.60 28.47 -17.62
N ARG A 264 0.53 29.10 -17.12
CA ARG A 264 0.36 30.57 -17.15
C ARG A 264 -0.04 31.22 -15.82
N ALA A 265 -0.45 30.46 -14.82
CA ALA A 265 -0.86 31.03 -13.53
C ALA A 265 -0.16 30.35 -12.34
N LEU A 266 -0.02 31.12 -11.26
CA LEU A 266 0.52 30.65 -9.99
C LEU A 266 -0.39 29.54 -9.40
N PRO A 267 0.18 28.52 -8.74
CA PRO A 267 -0.59 27.51 -8.02
C PRO A 267 -1.58 28.18 -7.05
N GLY A 268 -2.88 27.92 -7.21
CA GLY A 268 -3.95 28.49 -6.38
C GLY A 268 -4.60 29.78 -6.88
N SER A 269 -4.10 30.40 -7.97
CA SER A 269 -4.66 31.66 -8.50
C SER A 269 -5.87 31.48 -9.43
N LEU A 270 -6.24 30.24 -9.76
CA LEU A 270 -7.20 29.93 -10.83
C LEU A 270 -8.57 29.46 -10.32
N THR A 271 -8.69 29.13 -9.04
CA THR A 271 -9.89 28.50 -8.49
C THR A 271 -10.35 29.21 -7.23
N LEU A 272 -11.58 29.71 -7.26
CA LEU A 272 -12.29 30.20 -6.07
C LEU A 272 -13.09 29.02 -5.50
N THR A 273 -12.66 28.51 -4.35
CA THR A 273 -13.34 27.46 -3.59
C THR A 273 -13.89 28.04 -2.29
N ARG A 274 -14.98 27.47 -1.77
CA ARG A 274 -15.44 27.81 -0.42
C ARG A 274 -14.43 27.27 0.62
N PRO A 275 -14.39 27.81 1.85
CA PRO A 275 -13.40 27.43 2.86
C PRO A 275 -13.34 25.93 3.19
N GLU A 276 -14.47 25.23 3.02
CA GLU A 276 -14.62 23.79 3.28
C GLU A 276 -14.05 22.92 2.16
N TYR A 277 -13.52 23.52 1.08
CA TYR A 277 -12.97 22.79 -0.05
C TYR A 277 -11.53 23.19 -0.35
N ALA A 278 -10.76 22.26 -0.90
CA ALA A 278 -9.43 22.48 -1.42
C ALA A 278 -9.30 21.83 -2.81
N ILE A 279 -8.41 22.35 -3.66
CA ILE A 279 -8.06 21.70 -4.92
C ILE A 279 -6.97 20.66 -4.66
N GLY A 280 -7.13 19.48 -5.26
CA GLY A 280 -6.14 18.41 -5.20
C GLY A 280 -4.81 18.77 -5.86
N ASP A 281 -3.77 18.02 -5.50
CA ASP A 281 -2.44 18.12 -6.11
C ASP A 281 -2.38 17.28 -7.39
N GLU A 282 -2.22 17.98 -8.52
CA GLU A 282 -2.16 17.38 -9.85
C GLU A 282 -0.74 17.24 -10.41
N LYS A 283 0.31 17.26 -9.57
CA LYS A 283 1.70 17.13 -10.06
C LYS A 283 1.94 15.87 -10.90
N ASN A 284 1.35 14.73 -10.50
CA ASN A 284 1.56 13.47 -11.21
C ASN A 284 0.86 13.47 -12.58
N SER A 285 -0.42 13.84 -12.64
CA SER A 285 -1.19 13.94 -13.88
C SER A 285 -0.61 15.01 -14.81
N GLY A 286 -0.18 16.16 -14.28
CA GLY A 286 0.52 17.20 -15.04
C GLY A 286 1.83 16.71 -15.67
N SER A 287 2.64 15.96 -14.91
CA SER A 287 3.88 15.36 -15.44
C SER A 287 3.61 14.34 -16.55
N ILE A 288 2.53 13.55 -16.43
CA ILE A 288 2.08 12.63 -17.48
C ILE A 288 1.60 13.42 -18.71
N ALA A 289 0.82 14.48 -18.51
CA ALA A 289 0.35 15.35 -19.60
C ALA A 289 1.51 15.94 -20.40
N ASP A 290 2.55 16.43 -19.73
CA ASP A 290 3.76 16.94 -20.37
C ASP A 290 4.49 15.85 -21.18
N ALA A 291 4.57 14.63 -20.64
CA ALA A 291 5.17 13.50 -21.35
C ALA A 291 4.40 13.08 -22.62
N LEU A 292 3.08 13.31 -22.66
CA LEU A 292 2.19 12.94 -23.77
C LEU A 292 1.91 14.10 -24.73
N GLN A 293 2.44 15.31 -24.48
CA GLN A 293 2.09 16.53 -25.24
C GLN A 293 2.31 16.40 -26.76
N HIS A 294 3.38 15.72 -27.17
CA HIS A 294 3.77 15.57 -28.57
C HIS A 294 2.90 14.56 -29.35
N ILE A 295 2.06 13.79 -28.66
CA ILE A 295 1.24 12.75 -29.27
C ILE A 295 -0.05 13.39 -29.83
N LEU A 296 -0.16 13.37 -31.15
CA LEU A 296 -1.30 13.86 -31.92
C LEU A 296 -1.81 12.75 -32.84
N PRO A 297 -3.13 12.63 -33.10
CA PRO A 297 -4.23 13.51 -32.70
C PRO A 297 -5.10 12.96 -31.54
N LEU A 298 -4.66 13.07 -30.28
CA LEU A 298 -5.53 12.79 -29.13
C LEU A 298 -6.49 13.97 -28.85
N SER A 299 -7.77 13.68 -28.66
CA SER A 299 -8.75 14.63 -28.13
C SER A 299 -8.47 14.97 -26.67
N LEU A 300 -9.04 16.07 -26.17
CA LEU A 300 -8.90 16.47 -24.75
C LEU A 300 -9.42 15.41 -23.79
N SER A 301 -10.53 14.74 -24.15
CA SER A 301 -11.10 13.66 -23.32
C SER A 301 -10.19 12.44 -23.28
N GLU A 302 -9.58 12.07 -24.40
CA GLU A 302 -8.61 10.96 -24.42
C GLU A 302 -7.35 11.32 -23.63
N ARG A 303 -6.86 12.57 -23.72
CA ARG A 303 -5.72 13.04 -22.92
C ARG A 303 -6.01 12.97 -21.42
N ASP A 304 -7.17 13.47 -20.96
CA ASP A 304 -7.56 13.39 -19.55
C ASP A 304 -7.63 11.93 -19.08
N LEU A 305 -8.14 11.02 -19.92
CA LEU A 305 -8.16 9.58 -19.61
C LEU A 305 -6.75 9.02 -19.40
N PHE A 306 -5.79 9.33 -20.29
CA PHE A 306 -4.40 8.88 -20.12
C PHE A 306 -3.71 9.53 -18.91
N CYS A 307 -4.01 10.81 -18.61
CA CYS A 307 -3.42 11.53 -17.48
C CYS A 307 -3.99 11.09 -16.12
N SER A 308 -5.21 10.55 -16.10
CA SER A 308 -5.84 9.95 -14.92
C SER A 308 -5.51 8.47 -14.73
N ALA A 309 -4.74 7.87 -15.64
CA ALA A 309 -4.32 6.48 -15.52
C ALA A 309 -3.43 6.28 -14.26
N PRO A 310 -3.53 5.12 -13.57
CA PRO A 310 -2.83 4.86 -12.32
C PRO A 310 -1.34 4.54 -12.53
N ALA A 311 -0.61 5.49 -13.13
CA ALA A 311 0.81 5.40 -13.41
C ALA A 311 1.57 6.45 -12.59
N SER A 312 2.80 6.11 -12.17
CA SER A 312 3.68 7.08 -11.53
C SER A 312 4.56 7.77 -12.56
N ALA A 313 4.54 9.10 -12.58
CA ALA A 313 5.45 9.92 -13.38
C ALA A 313 6.94 9.68 -13.06
N ARG A 314 7.24 9.09 -11.89
CA ARG A 314 8.60 8.72 -11.49
C ARG A 314 9.09 7.41 -12.12
N SER A 315 8.22 6.63 -12.74
CA SER A 315 8.58 5.34 -13.36
C SER A 315 8.84 5.53 -14.85
N PRO A 316 10.10 5.46 -15.33
CA PRO A 316 10.41 5.61 -16.74
C PRO A 316 9.77 4.54 -17.61
N VAL A 317 9.66 3.31 -17.09
CA VAL A 317 9.04 2.17 -17.77
C VAL A 317 7.55 2.44 -18.01
N ALA A 318 6.82 2.90 -16.99
CA ALA A 318 5.40 3.20 -17.12
C ALA A 318 5.14 4.38 -18.08
N ILE A 319 5.99 5.41 -18.05
CA ILE A 319 5.86 6.57 -18.94
C ILE A 319 6.20 6.20 -20.38
N SER A 320 7.24 5.40 -20.62
CA SER A 320 7.57 4.89 -21.95
C SER A 320 6.42 4.03 -22.51
N ALA A 321 5.85 3.15 -21.69
CA ALA A 321 4.69 2.36 -22.05
C ALA A 321 3.49 3.25 -22.42
N LEU A 322 3.16 4.24 -21.59
CA LEU A 322 2.10 5.20 -21.87
C LEU A 322 2.31 5.96 -23.18
N GLN A 323 3.52 6.44 -23.45
CA GLN A 323 3.83 7.15 -24.70
C GLN A 323 3.62 6.24 -25.92
N GLN A 324 4.12 5.01 -25.87
CA GLN A 324 3.96 4.05 -26.96
C GLN A 324 2.49 3.69 -27.20
N TRP A 325 1.75 3.40 -26.12
CA TRP A 325 0.36 2.97 -26.20
C TRP A 325 -0.59 4.12 -26.58
N ALA A 326 -0.37 5.31 -26.03
CA ALA A 326 -1.10 6.51 -26.42
C ALA A 326 -0.86 6.88 -27.88
N ASN A 327 0.37 6.71 -28.39
CA ASN A 327 0.68 6.93 -29.81
C ASN A 327 -0.03 5.91 -30.73
N ALA A 328 -0.04 4.63 -30.35
CA ALA A 328 -0.81 3.62 -31.10
C ALA A 328 -2.31 3.96 -31.14
N HIS A 329 -2.88 4.33 -29.99
CA HIS A 329 -4.28 4.74 -29.88
C HIS A 329 -4.60 6.02 -30.69
N ALA A 330 -3.70 7.02 -30.66
CA ALA A 330 -3.84 8.25 -31.44
C ALA A 330 -3.89 7.96 -32.94
N LEU A 331 -3.09 7.00 -33.40
CA LEU A 331 -3.08 6.53 -34.79
C LEU A 331 -4.22 5.56 -35.13
N ARG A 332 -5.17 5.34 -34.20
CA ARG A 332 -6.28 4.38 -34.32
C ARG A 332 -5.81 2.96 -34.64
N ARG A 333 -4.66 2.58 -34.06
CA ARG A 333 -4.09 1.24 -34.15
C ARG A 333 -4.25 0.51 -32.82
N GLN A 334 -4.23 -0.82 -32.91
CA GLN A 334 -4.11 -1.65 -31.73
C GLN A 334 -2.70 -1.51 -31.15
N VAL A 335 -2.63 -1.54 -29.82
CA VAL A 335 -1.38 -1.58 -29.08
C VAL A 335 -0.76 -2.95 -29.29
N ASP A 336 0.46 -2.99 -29.83
CA ASP A 336 1.23 -4.24 -29.94
C ASP A 336 1.79 -4.64 -28.57
N PHE A 337 0.97 -5.36 -27.81
CA PHE A 337 1.33 -5.83 -26.47
C PHE A 337 2.56 -6.75 -26.51
N LEU A 338 2.67 -7.60 -27.55
CA LEU A 338 3.80 -8.53 -27.69
C LEU A 338 5.12 -7.80 -27.98
N ALA A 339 5.09 -6.73 -28.78
CA ALA A 339 6.27 -5.89 -29.00
C ALA A 339 6.73 -5.21 -27.71
N TRP A 340 5.80 -4.72 -26.89
CA TRP A 340 6.12 -4.15 -25.59
C TRP A 340 6.77 -5.20 -24.66
N LEU A 341 6.23 -6.42 -24.59
CA LEU A 341 6.82 -7.51 -23.79
C LEU A 341 8.26 -7.85 -24.20
N ARG A 342 8.54 -7.87 -25.51
CA ARG A 342 9.90 -8.10 -26.04
C ARG A 342 10.83 -6.94 -25.70
N HIS A 343 10.37 -5.70 -25.87
CA HIS A 343 11.17 -4.50 -25.57
C HIS A 343 11.56 -4.45 -24.08
N GLU A 344 10.60 -4.70 -23.18
CA GLU A 344 10.84 -4.67 -21.74
C GLU A 344 11.52 -5.93 -21.19
N ASN A 345 11.81 -6.93 -22.04
CA ASN A 345 12.42 -8.21 -21.67
C ASN A 345 11.69 -8.90 -20.48
N VAL A 346 10.36 -8.90 -20.52
CA VAL A 346 9.52 -9.39 -19.41
C VAL A 346 9.77 -10.87 -19.13
N GLU A 347 9.75 -11.70 -20.18
CA GLU A 347 9.96 -13.15 -20.07
C GLU A 347 11.36 -13.50 -19.52
N GLN A 348 12.39 -12.75 -19.92
CA GLN A 348 13.75 -12.95 -19.40
C GLN A 348 13.83 -12.59 -17.91
N THR A 349 13.15 -11.53 -17.49
CA THR A 349 13.13 -11.10 -16.08
C THR A 349 12.44 -12.16 -15.21
N ILE A 350 11.30 -12.68 -15.66
CA ILE A 350 10.58 -13.76 -14.98
C ILE A 350 11.45 -15.02 -14.90
N GLY A 351 12.00 -15.47 -16.03
CA GLY A 351 12.84 -16.68 -16.08
C GLY A 351 14.13 -16.58 -15.25
N SER A 352 14.69 -15.37 -15.13
CA SER A 352 15.87 -15.13 -14.28
C SER A 352 15.57 -15.32 -12.79
N ILE A 353 14.38 -14.89 -12.35
CA ILE A 353 13.94 -15.08 -10.95
C ILE A 353 13.61 -16.56 -10.71
N GLU A 354 12.84 -17.19 -11.59
CA GLU A 354 12.49 -18.62 -11.52
C GLU A 354 13.74 -19.52 -11.46
N SER A 355 14.76 -19.24 -12.27
CA SER A 355 16.03 -19.99 -12.25
C SER A 355 16.90 -19.72 -11.02
N SER A 356 16.91 -18.48 -10.51
CA SER A 356 17.61 -18.13 -9.25
C SER A 356 17.00 -18.86 -8.05
N ILE A 357 15.69 -19.11 -8.07
CA ILE A 357 15.00 -19.89 -7.03
C ILE A 357 15.42 -21.36 -7.12
N ASN A 358 15.35 -21.97 -8.30
CA ASN A 358 15.69 -23.40 -8.49
C ASN A 358 17.16 -23.72 -8.12
N SER A 359 18.08 -22.80 -8.36
CA SER A 359 19.50 -22.94 -7.95
C SER A 359 19.71 -22.80 -6.44
N SER A 360 18.88 -22.02 -5.76
CA SER A 360 18.89 -21.88 -4.29
C SER A 360 18.29 -23.12 -3.60
N SER A 361 17.25 -23.73 -4.18
CA SER A 361 16.66 -24.99 -3.67
C SER A 361 17.62 -26.18 -3.80
N SER A 362 18.37 -26.28 -4.90
CA SER A 362 19.28 -27.40 -5.17
C SER A 362 20.60 -27.37 -4.37
N SER A 363 21.08 -26.18 -3.99
CA SER A 363 22.29 -26.02 -3.16
C SER A 363 22.08 -26.37 -1.67
N SER A 364 20.83 -26.53 -1.22
CA SER A 364 20.53 -27.02 0.13
C SER A 364 20.73 -28.54 0.34
N SER A 365 21.08 -29.27 -0.74
CA SER A 365 21.15 -30.75 -0.74
C SER A 365 22.55 -31.36 -0.91
N SER A 366 23.62 -30.56 -0.93
CA SER A 366 24.99 -31.07 -1.12
C SER A 366 26.02 -30.41 -0.20
N SER A 367 26.19 -31.00 0.98
CA SER A 367 27.29 -30.69 1.89
C SER A 367 28.60 -31.40 1.51
N ALA A 368 29.71 -30.65 1.68
CA ALA A 368 31.13 -31.01 1.66
C ALA A 368 31.75 -31.21 0.26
N THR A 369 32.76 -30.46 -0.20
CA THR A 369 34.10 -30.29 0.39
C THR A 369 34.90 -29.25 -0.45
N THR A 370 35.90 -28.60 0.17
CA THR A 370 37.14 -28.03 -0.43
C THR A 370 37.21 -26.50 -0.67
N THR A 371 37.93 -25.86 0.26
CA THR A 371 38.84 -24.69 0.14
C THR A 371 38.97 -23.97 -1.21
N THR A 372 38.73 -22.64 -1.24
CA THR A 372 39.77 -21.59 -1.33
C THR A 372 39.18 -20.19 -1.65
N THR A 373 39.88 -19.17 -1.14
CA THR A 373 39.90 -17.74 -1.53
C THR A 373 38.82 -16.79 -0.99
N ASN A 374 39.28 -15.62 -0.56
CA ASN A 374 38.54 -14.49 0.04
C ASN A 374 37.59 -13.72 -0.92
N HIS A 375 37.09 -14.35 -1.99
CA HIS A 375 36.12 -13.75 -2.94
C HIS A 375 34.61 -14.09 -2.79
N PRO A 376 34.12 -14.96 -1.88
CA PRO A 376 32.71 -15.34 -1.90
C PRO A 376 31.77 -14.22 -1.44
N LYS A 377 32.17 -13.39 -0.46
CA LYS A 377 31.30 -12.33 0.09
C LYS A 377 30.96 -11.24 -0.94
N GLN A 378 31.90 -10.86 -1.80
CA GLN A 378 31.63 -9.85 -2.85
C GLN A 378 30.70 -10.39 -3.95
N ASN A 379 30.85 -11.67 -4.32
CA ASN A 379 29.97 -12.32 -5.28
C ASN A 379 28.55 -12.52 -4.73
N LEU A 380 28.42 -12.90 -3.46
CA LEU A 380 27.14 -13.00 -2.75
C LEU A 380 26.41 -11.65 -2.72
N ILE A 381 27.09 -10.57 -2.31
CA ILE A 381 26.50 -9.21 -2.30
C ILE A 381 26.08 -8.77 -3.71
N LYS A 382 26.84 -9.13 -4.74
CA LYS A 382 26.51 -8.81 -6.13
C LYS A 382 25.27 -9.59 -6.62
N LEU A 383 25.18 -10.88 -6.30
CA LEU A 383 24.02 -11.73 -6.60
C LEU A 383 22.77 -11.24 -5.89
N GLU A 384 22.87 -10.85 -4.61
CA GLU A 384 21.76 -10.27 -3.86
C GLU A 384 21.26 -8.94 -4.42
N ARG A 385 22.19 -8.07 -4.85
CA ARG A 385 21.83 -6.81 -5.51
C ARG A 385 21.09 -7.06 -6.82
N LEU A 386 21.58 -8.00 -7.63
CA LEU A 386 20.92 -8.40 -8.88
C LEU A 386 19.54 -9.00 -8.64
N HIS A 387 19.38 -9.85 -7.63
CA HIS A 387 18.07 -10.41 -7.23
C HIS A 387 17.09 -9.30 -6.85
N ASN A 388 17.53 -8.36 -6.00
CA ASN A 388 16.72 -7.22 -5.60
C ASN A 388 16.35 -6.35 -6.81
N GLU A 389 17.30 -6.02 -7.70
CA GLU A 389 17.02 -5.25 -8.92
C GLU A 389 16.00 -5.94 -9.83
N ASN A 390 16.09 -7.27 -9.98
CA ASN A 390 15.11 -8.04 -10.76
C ASN A 390 13.71 -8.00 -10.13
N LEU A 391 13.59 -8.07 -8.79
CA LEU A 391 12.31 -7.91 -8.10
C LEU A 391 11.72 -6.51 -8.28
N LEU A 392 12.55 -5.46 -8.23
CA LEU A 392 12.12 -4.08 -8.50
C LEU A 392 11.61 -3.90 -9.93
N ARG A 393 12.30 -4.52 -10.88
CA ARG A 393 11.88 -4.53 -12.27
C ARG A 393 10.56 -5.29 -12.43
N LEU A 394 10.40 -6.42 -11.75
CA LEU A 394 9.18 -7.22 -11.80
C LEU A 394 7.98 -6.49 -11.17
N GLU A 395 8.17 -5.75 -10.06
CA GLU A 395 7.15 -4.84 -9.51
C GLU A 395 6.74 -3.76 -10.53
N SER A 396 7.71 -3.22 -11.27
CA SER A 396 7.46 -2.19 -12.28
C SER A 396 6.71 -2.74 -13.49
N ILE A 397 7.05 -3.95 -13.93
CA ILE A 397 6.34 -4.69 -14.98
C ILE A 397 4.90 -4.96 -14.54
N HIS A 398 4.69 -5.46 -13.32
CA HIS A 398 3.34 -5.69 -12.77
C HIS A 398 2.48 -4.42 -12.84
N LYS A 399 3.01 -3.28 -12.41
CA LYS A 399 2.32 -1.98 -12.51
C LYS A 399 1.95 -1.62 -13.94
N CYS A 400 2.81 -1.92 -14.91
CA CYS A 400 2.50 -1.69 -16.33
C CYS A 400 1.42 -2.65 -16.84
N LEU A 401 1.39 -3.90 -16.39
CA LEU A 401 0.32 -4.84 -16.73
C LEU A 401 -1.03 -4.38 -16.16
N VAL A 402 -1.05 -3.93 -14.90
CA VAL A 402 -2.24 -3.34 -14.29
C VAL A 402 -2.68 -2.08 -15.05
N LEU A 403 -1.74 -1.26 -15.48
CA LEU A 403 -2.01 -0.08 -16.30
C LEU A 403 -2.62 -0.45 -17.67
N TYR A 404 -2.08 -1.47 -18.35
CA TYR A 404 -2.63 -1.98 -19.60
C TYR A 404 -4.07 -2.46 -19.40
N LEU A 405 -4.33 -3.28 -18.38
CA LEU A 405 -5.68 -3.76 -18.06
C LEU A 405 -6.62 -2.60 -17.74
N TRP A 406 -6.15 -1.59 -16.99
CA TRP A 406 -6.92 -0.39 -16.70
C TRP A 406 -7.34 0.31 -18.00
N LEU A 407 -6.41 0.51 -18.94
CA LEU A 407 -6.69 1.11 -20.25
C LEU A 407 -7.59 0.23 -21.11
N ALA A 408 -7.41 -1.09 -21.09
CA ALA A 408 -8.23 -2.04 -21.84
C ALA A 408 -9.71 -1.98 -21.49
N PHE A 409 -10.05 -1.78 -20.21
CA PHE A 409 -11.42 -1.56 -19.79
C PHE A 409 -12.07 -0.27 -20.32
N ARG A 410 -11.28 0.76 -20.68
CA ARG A 410 -11.79 2.05 -21.17
C ARG A 410 -11.66 2.21 -22.70
N LEU A 411 -10.66 1.57 -23.29
CA LEU A 411 -10.30 1.65 -24.71
C LEU A 411 -10.18 0.24 -25.33
N PRO A 412 -11.26 -0.57 -25.32
CA PRO A 412 -11.21 -1.98 -25.74
C PRO A 412 -10.76 -2.15 -27.20
N GLU A 413 -11.07 -1.19 -28.07
CA GLU A 413 -10.67 -1.22 -29.50
C GLU A 413 -9.16 -1.13 -29.71
N SER A 414 -8.44 -0.45 -28.82
CA SER A 414 -6.99 -0.27 -28.93
C SER A 414 -6.20 -1.26 -28.08
N PHE A 415 -6.79 -1.83 -27.04
CA PHE A 415 -6.14 -2.69 -26.06
C PHE A 415 -6.82 -4.06 -26.04
N VAL A 416 -6.51 -4.88 -27.04
CA VAL A 416 -7.23 -6.14 -27.33
C VAL A 416 -6.69 -7.36 -26.57
N ASP A 417 -5.43 -7.33 -26.11
CA ASP A 417 -4.77 -8.47 -25.43
C ASP A 417 -5.15 -8.59 -23.93
N PHE A 418 -6.43 -8.41 -23.59
CA PHE A 418 -6.88 -8.40 -22.20
C PHE A 418 -6.58 -9.72 -21.46
N GLU A 419 -7.00 -10.85 -22.03
CA GLU A 419 -6.83 -12.18 -21.40
C GLU A 419 -5.36 -12.54 -21.21
N ARG A 420 -4.54 -12.29 -22.23
CA ARG A 420 -3.10 -12.54 -22.18
C ARG A 420 -2.41 -11.65 -21.14
N CYS A 421 -2.80 -10.38 -21.05
CA CYS A 421 -2.28 -9.47 -20.02
C CYS A 421 -2.67 -9.95 -18.61
N GLN A 422 -3.89 -10.44 -18.43
CA GLN A 422 -4.38 -10.98 -17.16
C GLN A 422 -3.60 -12.25 -16.73
N GLU A 423 -3.34 -13.17 -17.67
CA GLU A 423 -2.52 -14.37 -17.41
C GLU A 423 -1.10 -13.99 -16.98
N LEU A 424 -0.48 -13.06 -17.71
CA LEU A 424 0.86 -12.61 -17.39
C LEU A 424 0.93 -11.83 -16.07
N LYS A 425 -0.11 -11.07 -15.72
CA LYS A 425 -0.23 -10.42 -14.40
C LYS A 425 -0.20 -11.47 -13.28
N LEU A 426 -1.00 -12.54 -13.41
CA LEU A 426 -1.07 -13.61 -12.41
C LEU A 426 0.28 -14.35 -12.28
N ARG A 427 0.94 -14.63 -13.40
CA ARG A 427 2.28 -15.24 -13.40
C ARG A 427 3.29 -14.32 -12.69
N THR A 428 3.26 -13.02 -12.99
CA THR A 428 4.12 -12.01 -12.35
C THR A 428 3.89 -11.95 -10.84
N GLU A 429 2.64 -12.00 -10.37
CA GLU A 429 2.30 -12.04 -8.95
C GLU A 429 2.83 -13.29 -8.25
N THR A 430 2.72 -14.45 -8.91
CA THR A 430 3.24 -15.71 -8.39
C THR A 430 4.77 -15.64 -8.23
N VAL A 431 5.47 -15.17 -9.25
CA VAL A 431 6.94 -15.05 -9.26
C VAL A 431 7.41 -14.01 -8.24
N LEU A 432 6.70 -12.89 -8.09
CA LEU A 432 6.96 -11.90 -7.02
C LEU A 432 6.82 -12.55 -5.64
N GLY A 433 5.73 -13.29 -5.38
CA GLY A 433 5.52 -13.97 -4.11
C GLY A 433 6.66 -14.95 -3.78
N ILE A 434 7.08 -15.77 -4.74
CA ILE A 434 8.18 -16.72 -4.52
C ILE A 434 9.51 -15.99 -4.32
N GLY A 435 9.79 -14.95 -5.12
CA GLY A 435 11.02 -14.18 -5.02
C GLY A 435 11.17 -13.37 -3.73
N LEU A 436 10.06 -13.00 -3.09
CA LEU A 436 10.07 -12.39 -1.74
C LEU A 436 10.43 -13.42 -0.66
N ASN A 437 10.04 -14.69 -0.83
CA ASN A 437 10.36 -15.75 0.12
C ASN A 437 11.85 -16.07 0.12
N SER A 438 12.53 -15.90 -1.01
CA SER A 438 13.96 -16.17 -1.15
C SER A 438 14.88 -15.05 -0.66
N ILE A 439 14.33 -13.89 -0.27
CA ILE A 439 15.08 -12.80 0.41
C ILE A 439 15.35 -13.21 1.85
#